data_AF-B1CBG9-F1
#
_entry.id   AF-B1CBG9-F1
#
_cell.length_a   1.000
_cell.length_b   1.000
_cell.length_c   1.000
_cell.angle_alpha   90.00
_cell.angle_beta   90.00
_cell.angle_gamma   90.00
#
_symmetry.space_group_name_H-M   'P 1'
#
loop_
_entity.id
_entity.type
_entity.pdbx_description
1 polymer ?
#
loop_
_entity_poly.entity_id
_entity_poly.type
_entity_poly.pdbx_seq_one_letter_code
_entity_poly.pdbx_strand_id
1 'polypeptide(L)'
;MSKTNHKLLFKRYLFVLPFSFFIGIGNIFVNNKIYCCILNIPISFGLISFIGIILKSYLTVMSVFLLISTTKLHDIFAFMENIKIPKIIVNELNLTFRYIHTLADEAGNMYTAYILRSNRKKGIYIKDMGSFLGNLLLRSMDKADKVYHAMKLRGYNGEYNYSKIYKYSKSDYISFIIFFIYIVLSFYCI
;
A
#
# COMPACT_ATOMS: atom_id res chain seq x y z
N MET A 1 -11.28 -11.92 -13.28
CA MET A 1 -12.67 -11.60 -13.65
C MET A 1 -13.11 -10.40 -12.83
N SER A 2 -13.01 -9.22 -13.44
CA SER A 2 -13.12 -7.91 -12.81
C SER A 2 -14.59 -7.52 -12.59
N LYS A 3 -15.10 -7.66 -11.36
CA LYS A 3 -16.26 -6.88 -10.88
C LYS A 3 -15.72 -5.75 -10.01
N THR A 4 -15.01 -4.80 -10.62
CA THR A 4 -14.57 -3.60 -9.93
C THR A 4 -15.77 -2.70 -9.67
N ASN A 5 -16.10 -2.53 -8.39
CA ASN A 5 -17.14 -1.61 -7.97
C ASN A 5 -16.64 -0.17 -8.20
N HIS A 6 -17.00 0.43 -9.34
CA HIS A 6 -16.54 1.78 -9.74
C HIS A 6 -16.80 2.85 -8.66
N LYS A 7 -17.85 2.66 -7.83
CA LYS A 7 -18.13 3.51 -6.67
C LYS A 7 -17.05 3.46 -5.59
N LEU A 8 -16.45 2.29 -5.35
CA LEU A 8 -15.38 2.12 -4.36
C LEU A 8 -14.09 2.80 -4.82
N LEU A 9 -13.79 2.69 -6.12
CA LEU A 9 -12.66 3.36 -6.77
C LEU A 9 -12.77 4.88 -6.67
N PHE A 10 -13.93 5.43 -7.03
CA PHE A 10 -14.18 6.87 -6.95
C PHE A 10 -14.09 7.38 -5.51
N LYS A 11 -14.64 6.64 -4.53
CA LYS A 11 -14.56 6.99 -3.10
C LYS A 11 -13.13 7.01 -2.58
N ARG A 12 -12.25 6.12 -3.06
CA ARG A 12 -10.82 6.10 -2.68
C ARG A 12 -10.05 7.24 -3.33
N TYR A 13 -10.31 7.54 -4.60
CA TYR A 13 -9.71 8.69 -5.28
C TYR A 13 -10.14 10.02 -4.64
N LEU A 14 -11.39 10.12 -4.19
CA LEU A 14 -11.92 11.31 -3.50
C LEU A 14 -11.08 11.73 -2.28
N PHE A 15 -10.44 10.77 -1.60
CA PHE A 15 -9.55 11.07 -0.47
C PHE A 15 -8.21 11.68 -0.89
N VAL A 16 -7.72 11.38 -2.10
CA VAL A 16 -6.45 11.88 -2.66
C VAL A 16 -6.64 13.22 -3.38
N LEU A 17 -7.85 13.46 -3.90
CA LEU A 17 -8.25 14.65 -4.64
C LEU A 17 -7.90 15.98 -3.94
N PRO A 18 -8.21 16.21 -2.64
CA PRO A 18 -7.86 17.48 -2.00
C PRO A 18 -6.35 17.73 -2.00
N PHE A 19 -5.53 16.71 -1.71
CA PHE A 19 -4.07 16.84 -1.71
C PHE A 19 -3.51 17.21 -3.09
N SER A 20 -3.96 16.51 -4.14
CA SER A 20 -3.56 16.80 -5.52
C SER A 20 -4.03 18.19 -5.98
N PHE A 21 -5.20 18.63 -5.54
CA PHE A 21 -5.77 19.92 -5.89
C PHE A 21 -5.00 21.09 -5.25
N PHE A 22 -4.63 20.95 -3.97
CA PHE A 22 -3.77 21.93 -3.28
C PHE A 22 -2.39 22.06 -3.94
N ILE A 23 -1.77 20.94 -4.32
CA ILE A 23 -0.49 20.95 -5.05
C ILE A 23 -0.63 21.61 -6.41
N GLY A 24 -1.71 21.29 -7.13
CA GLY A 24 -1.98 21.89 -8.43
C GLY A 24 -2.17 23.41 -8.35
N ILE A 25 -2.96 23.89 -7.38
CA ILE A 25 -3.17 25.34 -7.18
C ILE A 25 -1.84 26.03 -6.87
N GLY A 26 -1.01 25.43 -6.01
CA GLY A 26 0.32 25.95 -5.72
C GLY A 26 1.18 26.09 -6.99
N ASN A 27 1.09 25.15 -7.92
CA ASN A 27 1.82 25.20 -9.18
C ASN A 27 1.37 26.36 -10.09
N ILE A 28 0.06 26.64 -10.14
CA ILE A 28 -0.49 27.81 -10.86
C ILE A 28 0.13 29.12 -10.35
N PHE A 29 0.29 29.28 -9.04
CA PHE A 29 0.84 30.50 -8.46
C PHE A 29 2.36 30.66 -8.64
N VAL A 30 3.11 29.55 -8.72
CA VAL A 30 4.58 29.58 -8.79
C VAL A 30 5.10 29.74 -10.23
N ASN A 31 4.43 29.13 -11.22
CA ASN A 31 4.90 29.11 -12.61
C ASN A 31 4.01 29.94 -13.56
N ASN A 32 4.21 31.27 -13.56
CA ASN A 32 3.48 32.21 -14.42
C ASN A 32 4.10 32.44 -15.82
N LYS A 33 4.90 31.50 -16.34
CA LYS A 33 5.48 31.63 -17.69
C LYS A 33 4.44 31.29 -18.75
N ILE A 34 4.18 32.21 -19.67
CA ILE A 34 3.19 32.08 -20.75
C ILE A 34 3.89 31.46 -21.96
N TYR A 35 3.39 30.32 -22.48
CA TYR A 35 4.02 29.61 -23.61
C TYR A 35 3.20 29.63 -24.90
N CYS A 36 1.86 29.65 -24.86
CA CYS A 36 1.04 29.71 -26.09
C CYS A 36 -0.24 30.53 -25.91
N CYS A 37 -0.55 31.32 -26.93
CA CYS A 37 -1.87 31.90 -27.15
C CYS A 37 -2.63 31.02 -28.15
N ILE A 38 -3.60 30.25 -27.69
CA ILE A 38 -4.62 29.66 -28.56
C ILE A 38 -5.86 30.54 -28.47
N LEU A 39 -6.24 31.14 -29.59
CA LEU A 39 -7.49 31.88 -29.78
C LEU A 39 -7.76 32.95 -28.69
N ASN A 40 -6.82 33.88 -28.48
CA ASN A 40 -6.97 35.07 -27.62
C ASN A 40 -7.08 34.83 -26.10
N ILE A 41 -6.80 33.61 -25.61
CA ILE A 41 -6.72 33.32 -24.17
C ILE A 41 -5.25 32.99 -23.83
N PRO A 42 -4.59 33.73 -22.93
CA PRO A 42 -3.22 33.42 -22.52
C PRO A 42 -3.24 32.15 -21.65
N ILE A 43 -2.76 31.04 -22.19
CA ILE A 43 -2.65 29.79 -21.42
C ILE A 43 -1.32 29.84 -20.67
N SER A 44 -1.41 30.07 -19.35
CA SER A 44 -0.26 29.98 -18.45
C SER A 44 0.21 28.53 -18.33
N PHE A 45 1.52 28.30 -18.30
CA PHE A 45 2.12 26.99 -18.02
C PHE A 45 1.54 26.34 -16.75
N GLY A 46 1.19 27.17 -15.75
CA GLY A 46 0.54 26.73 -14.52
C GLY A 46 -0.77 25.96 -14.73
N LEU A 47 -1.60 26.32 -15.72
CA LEU A 47 -2.87 25.62 -16.00
C LEU A 47 -2.66 24.25 -16.67
N ILE A 48 -1.68 24.15 -17.56
CA ILE A 48 -1.30 22.87 -18.19
C ILE A 48 -0.70 21.94 -17.14
N SER A 49 0.21 22.45 -16.30
CA SER A 49 0.77 21.67 -15.20
C SER A 49 -0.29 21.25 -14.19
N PHE A 50 -1.31 22.09 -13.93
CA PHE A 50 -2.42 21.76 -13.04
C PHE A 50 -3.22 20.54 -13.53
N ILE A 51 -3.63 20.56 -14.80
CA ILE A 51 -4.34 19.44 -15.43
C ILE A 51 -3.44 18.19 -15.44
N GLY A 52 -2.15 18.34 -15.73
CA GLY A 52 -1.17 17.27 -15.69
C GLY A 52 -1.06 16.62 -14.29
N ILE A 53 -1.02 17.43 -13.22
CA ILE A 53 -0.95 16.94 -11.84
C ILE A 53 -2.22 16.15 -11.46
N ILE A 54 -3.41 16.66 -11.80
CA ILE A 54 -4.68 15.98 -11.51
C ILE A 54 -4.77 14.66 -12.29
N LEU A 55 -4.41 14.68 -13.57
CA LEU A 55 -4.45 13.48 -14.39
C LEU A 55 -3.45 12.44 -13.87
N LYS A 56 -2.21 12.86 -13.56
CA LYS A 56 -1.18 11.99 -13.00
C LYS A 56 -1.61 11.39 -11.66
N SER A 57 -2.21 12.17 -10.76
CA SER A 57 -2.68 11.66 -9.47
C SER A 57 -3.81 10.65 -9.64
N TYR A 58 -4.74 10.87 -10.57
CA TYR A 58 -5.78 9.89 -10.89
C TYR A 58 -5.19 8.59 -11.42
N LEU A 59 -4.28 8.64 -12.40
CA LEU A 59 -3.69 7.44 -12.99
C LEU A 59 -2.85 6.66 -11.98
N THR A 60 -2.00 7.34 -11.19
CA THR A 60 -1.15 6.68 -10.19
C THR A 60 -1.98 5.94 -9.14
N VAL A 61 -3.08 6.54 -8.66
CA VAL A 61 -4.01 5.89 -7.73
C VAL A 61 -4.67 4.66 -8.38
N MET A 62 -5.10 4.77 -9.64
CA MET A 62 -5.68 3.63 -10.35
C MET A 62 -4.68 2.49 -10.57
N SER A 63 -3.43 2.80 -10.90
CA SER A 63 -2.37 1.81 -11.06
C SER A 63 -2.05 1.08 -9.75
N VAL A 64 -1.92 1.82 -8.64
CA VAL A 64 -1.69 1.21 -7.32
C VAL A 64 -2.87 0.33 -6.91
N PHE A 65 -4.10 0.77 -7.19
CA PHE A 65 -5.29 -0.04 -6.90
C PHE A 65 -5.33 -1.31 -7.75
N LEU A 66 -5.04 -1.21 -9.05
CA LEU A 66 -4.93 -2.37 -9.92
C LEU A 66 -3.89 -3.36 -9.39
N LEU A 67 -2.71 -2.88 -9.00
CA LEU A 67 -1.66 -3.72 -8.42
C LEU A 67 -2.13 -4.49 -7.18
N ILE A 68 -2.77 -3.79 -6.23
CA ILE A 68 -3.29 -4.41 -4.99
C ILE A 68 -4.39 -5.44 -5.30
N SER A 69 -5.17 -5.21 -6.36
CA SER A 69 -6.29 -6.08 -6.76
C SER A 69 -5.82 -7.32 -7.53
N THR A 70 -4.80 -7.19 -8.38
CA THR A 70 -4.32 -8.28 -9.25
C THR A 70 -3.24 -9.14 -8.61
N THR A 71 -2.45 -8.57 -7.69
CA THR A 71 -1.24 -9.21 -7.17
C THR A 71 -1.41 -9.59 -5.70
N LYS A 72 -1.11 -10.84 -5.34
CA LYS A 72 -1.10 -11.25 -3.94
C LYS A 72 0.18 -10.76 -3.28
N LEU A 73 0.11 -10.35 -2.00
CA LEU A 73 1.28 -9.89 -1.24
C LEU A 73 2.44 -10.91 -1.23
N HIS A 74 2.12 -12.21 -1.18
CA HIS A 74 3.13 -13.27 -1.28
C HIS A 74 3.93 -13.21 -2.59
N ASP A 75 3.31 -12.79 -3.70
CA ASP A 75 3.98 -12.69 -4.99
C ASP A 75 4.97 -11.52 -5.01
N ILE A 76 4.66 -10.45 -4.27
CA ILE A 76 5.56 -9.31 -4.08
C ILE A 76 6.81 -9.73 -3.29
N PHE A 77 6.65 -10.51 -2.21
CA PHE A 77 7.81 -11.00 -1.43
C PHE A 77 8.69 -11.95 -2.23
N ALA A 78 8.10 -12.82 -3.04
CA ALA A 78 8.90 -13.69 -3.92
C ALA A 78 9.65 -12.90 -4.99
N PHE A 79 9.06 -11.81 -5.52
CA PHE A 79 9.76 -10.89 -6.41
C PHE A 79 10.91 -10.14 -5.71
N MET A 80 10.74 -9.77 -4.45
CA MET A 80 11.80 -9.16 -3.63
C MET A 80 13.01 -10.09 -3.48
N GLU A 81 12.78 -11.39 -3.28
CA GLU A 81 13.85 -12.40 -3.24
C GLU A 81 14.63 -12.45 -4.56
N ASN A 82 13.94 -12.37 -5.70
CA ASN A 82 14.55 -12.35 -7.03
C ASN A 82 15.40 -11.10 -7.32
N ILE A 83 15.11 -9.97 -6.67
CA ILE A 83 15.86 -8.69 -6.81
C ILE A 83 17.16 -8.68 -5.96
N LYS A 84 17.56 -9.83 -5.39
CA LYS A 84 18.73 -9.98 -4.49
C LYS A 84 18.57 -9.26 -3.14
N ILE A 85 17.34 -9.01 -2.69
CA ILE A 85 17.12 -8.61 -1.29
C ILE A 85 17.48 -9.82 -0.41
N PRO A 86 18.21 -9.64 0.71
CA PRO A 86 18.62 -10.76 1.54
C PRO A 86 17.40 -11.52 2.06
N LYS A 87 17.43 -12.84 1.91
CA LYS A 87 16.33 -13.77 2.27
C LYS A 87 15.80 -13.55 3.68
N ILE A 88 16.68 -13.17 4.62
CA ILE A 88 16.30 -12.90 6.01
C ILE A 88 15.20 -11.82 6.10
N ILE A 89 15.33 -10.71 5.37
CA ILE A 89 14.37 -9.60 5.42
C ILE A 89 13.03 -10.04 4.83
N VAL A 90 13.08 -10.76 3.71
CA VAL A 90 11.88 -11.27 3.02
C VAL A 90 11.12 -12.24 3.93
N ASN A 91 11.84 -13.09 4.65
CA ASN A 91 11.25 -14.07 5.57
C ASN A 91 10.58 -13.39 6.76
N GLU A 92 11.23 -12.43 7.39
CA GLU A 92 10.65 -11.65 8.49
C GLU A 92 9.38 -10.91 8.07
N LEU A 93 9.39 -10.29 6.88
CA LEU A 93 8.21 -9.65 6.31
C LEU A 93 7.09 -10.66 6.08
N ASN A 94 7.38 -11.81 5.45
CA ASN A 94 6.37 -12.81 5.15
C ASN A 94 5.70 -13.36 6.42
N LEU A 95 6.48 -13.62 7.47
CA LEU A 95 5.94 -14.00 8.78
C LEU A 95 5.08 -12.89 9.37
N THR A 96 5.56 -11.65 9.36
CA THR A 96 4.79 -10.49 9.86
C THR A 96 3.43 -10.37 9.16
N PHE A 97 3.40 -10.44 7.82
CA PHE A 97 2.16 -10.38 7.05
C PHE A 97 1.25 -11.58 7.26
N ARG A 98 1.80 -12.78 7.51
CA ARG A 98 1.00 -13.97 7.84
C ARG A 98 0.34 -13.85 9.21
N TYR A 99 1.03 -13.28 10.20
CA TYR A 99 0.58 -13.24 11.59
C TYR A 99 -0.15 -11.95 11.99
N ILE A 100 -0.10 -10.89 11.17
CA ILE A 100 -0.78 -9.62 11.48
C ILE A 100 -2.29 -9.79 11.67
N HIS A 101 -2.95 -10.62 10.85
CA HIS A 101 -4.38 -10.88 10.99
C HIS A 101 -4.68 -11.63 12.29
N THR A 102 -3.87 -12.63 12.63
CA THR A 102 -4.03 -13.38 13.87
C THR A 102 -3.80 -12.52 15.11
N LEU A 103 -2.85 -11.59 15.07
CA LEU A 103 -2.64 -10.60 16.13
C LEU A 103 -3.81 -9.61 16.22
N ALA A 104 -4.38 -9.21 15.08
CA ALA A 104 -5.55 -8.35 15.05
C ALA A 104 -6.79 -9.04 15.69
N ASP A 105 -6.97 -10.34 15.44
CA ASP A 105 -8.05 -11.11 16.06
C ASP A 105 -7.85 -11.25 17.59
N GLU A 106 -6.62 -11.49 18.04
CA GLU A 106 -6.29 -11.50 19.46
C GLU A 106 -6.54 -10.13 20.12
N ALA A 107 -6.14 -9.05 19.46
CA ALA A 107 -6.42 -7.69 19.92
C ALA A 107 -7.94 -7.42 19.97
N GLY A 108 -8.71 -7.89 18.98
CA GLY A 108 -10.17 -7.79 18.96
C GLY A 108 -10.84 -8.55 20.12
N ASN A 109 -10.36 -9.75 20.43
CA ASN A 109 -10.83 -10.53 21.57
C ASN A 109 -10.51 -9.86 22.91
N MET A 110 -9.28 -9.34 23.06
CA MET A 110 -8.87 -8.58 24.23
C MET A 110 -9.72 -7.31 24.40
N TYR A 111 -9.98 -6.60 23.29
CA TYR A 111 -10.82 -5.40 23.29
C TYR A 111 -12.26 -5.71 23.72
N THR A 112 -12.82 -6.81 23.24
CA THR A 112 -14.17 -7.26 23.60
C THR A 112 -14.26 -7.59 25.09
N ALA A 113 -13.29 -8.34 25.64
CA ALA A 113 -13.22 -8.63 27.07
C ALA A 113 -13.08 -7.36 27.92
N TYR A 114 -12.30 -6.39 27.45
CA TYR A 114 -12.15 -5.09 28.11
C TYR A 114 -13.47 -4.32 28.18
N ILE A 115 -14.24 -4.24 27.08
CA ILE A 115 -15.54 -3.55 27.04
C ILE A 115 -16.53 -4.18 28.03
N LEU A 116 -16.55 -5.51 28.11
CA LEU A 116 -17.42 -6.24 29.05
C LEU A 116 -17.10 -5.91 30.51
N ARG A 117 -15.81 -5.71 30.84
CA ARG A 117 -15.37 -5.33 32.20
C ARG A 117 -15.58 -3.85 32.51
N SER A 118 -15.49 -2.96 31.52
CA SER A 118 -15.57 -1.50 31.70
C SER A 118 -17.00 -0.92 31.58
N ASN A 119 -18.03 -1.75 31.72
CA ASN A 119 -19.43 -1.33 31.69
C ASN A 119 -19.83 -0.60 30.38
N ARG A 120 -19.43 -1.16 29.22
CA ARG A 120 -19.80 -0.70 27.86
C ARG A 120 -19.44 0.74 27.49
N LYS A 121 -18.41 1.32 28.11
CA LYS A 121 -17.90 2.64 27.71
C LYS A 121 -17.15 2.55 26.37
N LYS A 122 -17.29 3.57 25.51
CA LYS A 122 -16.66 3.59 24.19
C LYS A 122 -15.14 3.77 24.31
N GLY A 123 -14.39 2.77 23.86
CA GLY A 123 -12.93 2.82 23.70
C GLY A 123 -12.13 2.40 24.94
N ILE A 124 -10.83 2.22 24.73
CA ILE A 124 -9.85 1.94 25.80
C ILE A 124 -9.49 3.28 26.45
N TYR A 125 -9.48 3.32 27.78
CA TYR A 125 -9.02 4.50 28.49
C TYR A 125 -7.52 4.69 28.26
N ILE A 126 -7.07 5.93 28.09
CA ILE A 126 -5.64 6.26 27.89
C ILE A 126 -4.78 5.66 29.01
N LYS A 127 -5.33 5.58 30.23
CA LYS A 127 -4.71 4.96 31.41
C LYS A 127 -4.43 3.46 31.23
N ASP A 128 -5.32 2.76 30.54
CA ASP A 128 -5.28 1.30 30.37
C ASP A 128 -4.64 0.88 29.04
N MET A 129 -4.36 1.84 28.15
CA MET A 129 -3.78 1.56 26.83
C MET A 129 -2.37 0.96 26.94
N GLY A 130 -1.58 1.37 27.93
CA GLY A 130 -0.27 0.78 28.21
C GLY A 130 -0.37 -0.68 28.64
N SER A 131 -1.26 -0.99 29.59
CA SER A 131 -1.52 -2.36 30.05
C SER A 131 -2.11 -3.25 28.96
N PHE A 132 -2.96 -2.69 28.09
CA PHE A 132 -3.52 -3.39 26.95
C PHE A 132 -2.43 -3.76 25.93
N LEU A 133 -1.60 -2.78 25.54
CA LEU A 133 -0.52 -2.97 24.59
C LEU A 133 0.57 -3.90 25.14
N GLY A 134 0.92 -3.76 26.42
CA GLY A 134 1.87 -4.64 27.10
C GLY A 134 1.42 -6.10 27.11
N ASN A 135 0.14 -6.35 27.43
CA ASN A 135 -0.42 -7.70 27.36
C ASN A 135 -0.42 -8.27 25.94
N LEU A 136 -0.70 -7.45 24.93
CA LEU A 136 -0.66 -7.87 23.53
C LEU A 136 0.78 -8.21 23.11
N LEU A 137 1.75 -7.40 23.53
CA LEU A 137 3.17 -7.62 23.27
C LEU A 137 3.67 -8.91 23.91
N LEU A 138 3.38 -9.15 25.20
CA LEU A 138 3.76 -10.39 25.88
C LEU A 138 3.19 -11.62 25.17
N ARG A 139 1.91 -11.58 24.79
CA ARG A 139 1.27 -12.67 24.03
C ARG A 139 1.92 -12.88 22.67
N SER A 140 2.29 -11.80 21.97
CA SER A 140 2.98 -11.90 20.69
C SER A 140 4.38 -12.52 20.82
N MET A 141 5.10 -12.23 21.91
CA MET A 141 6.41 -12.81 22.21
C MET A 141 6.30 -14.31 22.51
N ASP A 142 5.40 -14.70 23.42
CA ASP A 142 5.12 -16.12 23.72
C ASP A 142 4.74 -16.91 22.46
N LYS A 143 4.01 -16.26 21.54
CA LYS A 143 3.61 -16.86 20.27
C LYS A 143 4.78 -16.97 19.31
N ALA A 144 5.65 -15.97 19.23
CA ALA A 144 6.86 -16.00 18.43
C ALA A 144 7.76 -17.18 18.84
N ASP A 145 7.97 -17.39 20.14
CA ASP A 145 8.76 -18.51 20.66
C ASP A 145 8.15 -19.86 20.29
N LYS A 146 6.83 -20.03 20.48
CA LYS A 146 6.11 -21.26 20.09
C LYS A 146 6.23 -21.54 18.60
N VAL A 147 6.08 -20.50 17.77
CA VAL A 147 6.20 -20.60 16.32
C VAL A 147 7.63 -20.97 15.92
N TYR A 148 8.64 -20.34 16.52
CA TYR A 148 10.05 -20.63 16.28
C TYR A 148 10.41 -22.08 16.65
N HIS A 149 9.99 -22.56 17.82
CA HIS A 149 10.20 -23.95 18.22
C HIS A 149 9.51 -24.93 17.27
N ALA A 150 8.28 -24.65 16.85
CA ALA A 150 7.58 -25.47 15.86
C ALA A 150 8.28 -25.47 14.49
N MET A 151 8.87 -24.35 14.07
CA MET A 151 9.69 -24.26 12.86
C MET A 151 10.95 -25.11 12.99
N LYS A 152 11.66 -25.01 14.11
CA LYS A 152 12.87 -25.82 14.38
C LYS A 152 12.59 -27.31 14.33
N LEU A 153 11.47 -27.77 14.93
CA LEU A 153 11.04 -29.17 14.88
C LEU A 153 10.71 -29.66 13.46
N ARG A 154 10.29 -28.76 12.55
CA ARG A 154 10.02 -29.07 11.15
C ARG A 154 11.27 -29.02 10.26
N GLY A 155 12.47 -28.86 10.84
CA GLY A 155 13.73 -28.80 10.10
C GLY A 155 14.06 -27.41 9.55
N TYR A 156 13.64 -26.34 10.24
CA TYR A 156 14.01 -24.99 9.84
C TYR A 156 15.50 -24.72 10.07
N ASN A 157 16.24 -24.48 8.99
CA ASN A 157 17.69 -24.24 8.99
C ASN A 157 18.06 -22.74 8.86
N GLY A 158 17.14 -21.82 9.13
CA GLY A 158 17.37 -20.37 8.99
C GLY A 158 17.04 -19.80 7.61
N GLU A 159 16.72 -20.65 6.63
CA GLU A 159 16.27 -20.23 5.32
C GLU A 159 14.88 -20.81 5.00
N TYR A 160 13.97 -19.95 4.55
CA TYR A 160 12.79 -20.36 3.82
C TYR A 160 13.06 -20.28 2.32
N ASN A 161 12.92 -21.40 1.62
CA ASN A 161 12.91 -21.41 0.16
C ASN A 161 11.48 -21.18 -0.33
N TYR A 162 11.16 -19.94 -0.68
CA TYR A 162 9.86 -19.56 -1.28
C TYR A 162 9.92 -19.50 -2.81
N SER A 163 10.87 -20.21 -3.43
CA SER A 163 11.14 -20.17 -4.86
C SER A 163 9.96 -20.67 -5.70
N LYS A 164 8.98 -19.80 -5.94
CA LYS A 164 8.05 -19.94 -7.05
C LYS A 164 8.69 -19.31 -8.28
N ILE A 165 8.86 -20.14 -9.30
CA ILE A 165 9.29 -19.68 -10.63
C ILE A 165 8.09 -18.94 -11.24
N TYR A 166 8.14 -17.61 -11.28
CA TYR A 166 7.16 -16.81 -12.01
C TYR A 166 7.39 -16.99 -13.50
N LYS A 167 6.43 -17.61 -14.19
CA LYS A 167 6.40 -17.64 -15.65
C LYS A 167 5.74 -16.35 -16.12
N TYR A 168 6.54 -15.43 -16.64
CA TYR A 168 6.05 -14.20 -17.25
C TYR A 168 5.17 -14.52 -18.46
N SER A 169 3.96 -13.97 -18.50
CA SER A 169 3.10 -14.05 -19.67
C SER A 169 3.43 -12.90 -20.63
N LYS A 170 3.23 -13.10 -21.94
CA LYS A 170 3.40 -12.03 -22.95
C LYS A 170 2.50 -10.81 -22.65
N SER A 171 1.38 -11.03 -21.97
CA SER A 171 0.47 -9.96 -21.51
C SER A 171 1.07 -9.05 -20.45
N ASP A 172 2.02 -9.52 -19.64
CA ASP A 172 2.66 -8.74 -18.58
C ASP A 172 3.70 -7.77 -19.17
N TYR A 173 4.33 -8.16 -20.27
CA TYR A 173 5.30 -7.32 -20.97
C TYR A 173 4.62 -6.13 -21.65
N ILE A 174 3.45 -6.36 -22.26
CA ILE A 174 2.65 -5.32 -22.91
C ILE A 174 2.16 -4.30 -21.88
N SER A 175 1.66 -4.75 -20.73
CA SER A 175 1.20 -3.85 -19.66
C SER A 175 2.35 -3.03 -19.06
N PHE A 176 3.54 -3.63 -18.92
CA PHE A 176 4.73 -2.92 -18.45
C PHE A 176 5.20 -1.84 -19.43
N ILE A 177 5.24 -2.14 -20.73
CA ILE A 177 5.60 -1.19 -21.79
C ILE A 177 4.60 -0.02 -21.84
N ILE A 178 3.31 -0.31 -21.80
CA ILE A 178 2.27 0.73 -21.80
C ILE A 178 2.43 1.65 -20.58
N PHE A 179 2.68 1.08 -19.41
CA PHE A 179 2.89 1.85 -18.18
C PHE A 179 4.16 2.71 -18.23
N PHE A 180 5.27 2.17 -18.75
CA PHE A 180 6.53 2.89 -18.88
C PHE A 180 6.43 4.07 -19.86
N ILE A 181 5.82 3.85 -21.03
CA ILE A 181 5.55 4.91 -22.03
C ILE A 181 4.69 6.02 -21.41
N TYR A 182 3.70 5.66 -20.59
CA TYR A 182 2.81 6.63 -19.95
C TYR A 182 3.50 7.45 -18.85
N ILE A 183 4.38 6.84 -18.05
CA ILE A 183 5.20 7.57 -17.07
C ILE A 183 6.10 8.58 -17.78
N VAL A 184 6.73 8.18 -18.89
CA VAL A 184 7.61 9.05 -19.67
C VAL A 184 6.82 10.22 -20.26
N LEU A 185 5.63 9.97 -20.83
CA LEU A 185 4.71 11.01 -21.30
C LEU A 185 4.27 11.96 -20.17
N SER A 186 4.00 11.43 -18.98
CA SER A 186 3.64 12.24 -17.81
C SER A 186 4.81 13.05 -17.25
N PHE A 187 6.05 12.62 -17.46
CA PHE A 187 7.26 13.32 -17.02
C PHE A 187 7.68 14.40 -18.03
N TYR A 188 7.46 14.18 -19.32
CA TYR A 188 7.73 15.15 -20.40
C TYR A 188 6.69 16.28 -20.51
N CYS A 189 5.51 16.09 -19.91
CA CYS A 189 4.42 17.08 -19.91
C CYS A 189 4.45 18.02 -18.67
N ILE A 190 5.39 17.80 -17.74
CA ILE A 190 5.73 18.68 -16.61
C ILE A 190 7.00 19.46 -16.94
#